data_AF-A0A4Q4CL08-F1
#
_entry.id   AF-A0A4Q4CL08-F1
#
_cell.length_a   1.000
_cell.length_b   1.000
_cell.length_c   1.000
_cell.angle_alpha   90.00
_cell.angle_beta   90.00
_cell.angle_gamma   90.00
#
_symmetry.space_group_name_H-M   'P 1'
#
loop_
_entity.id
_entity.type
_entity.pdbx_description
1 polymer ?
#
loop_
_entity_poly.entity_id
_entity_poly.type
_entity_poly.pdbx_seq_one_letter_code
_entity_poly.pdbx_strand_id
1 'polypeptide(L)' 'MPELPEVEALARFLRGRADGHAVTEVSIGAISALKTFTPPPDALVGGTVVDVQRHGKWLDLMVATPTGEPLH' A
#
# COMPACT_ATOMS: atom_id res chain seq x y z
N MET A 1 -13.85 12.29 7.13
CA MET A 1 -12.48 11.73 7.10
C MET A 1 -12.57 10.42 7.86
N PRO A 2 -12.04 9.30 7.35
CA PRO A 2 -12.24 8.02 8.02
C PRO A 2 -11.55 8.00 9.39
N GLU A 3 -12.19 7.38 10.37
CA GLU A 3 -11.71 7.29 11.75
C GLU A 3 -10.88 6.02 11.98
N LEU A 4 -10.16 5.95 13.10
CA LEU A 4 -9.28 4.81 13.42
C LEU A 4 -9.95 3.43 13.26
N PRO A 5 -11.20 3.19 13.72
CA PRO A 5 -11.85 1.90 13.54
C PRO A 5 -12.08 1.54 12.07
N GLU A 6 -12.34 2.53 11.21
CA GLU A 6 -12.59 2.33 9.79
C GLU A 6 -11.28 1.98 9.05
N VAL A 7 -10.17 2.62 9.41
CA VAL A 7 -8.84 2.30 8.84
C VAL A 7 -8.38 0.91 9.27
N GLU A 8 -8.60 0.52 10.53
CA GLU A 8 -8.32 -0.84 11.00
C GLU A 8 -9.15 -1.89 10.25
N ALA A 9 -10.44 -1.64 10.06
CA ALA A 9 -11.32 -2.53 9.31
C ALA A 9 -10.85 -2.68 7.85
N LEU A 10 -10.45 -1.57 7.22
CA LEU A 10 -9.91 -1.57 5.85
C LEU A 10 -8.60 -2.35 5.76
N ALA A 11 -7.66 -2.14 6.68
CA ALA A 11 -6.39 -2.89 6.69
C ALA A 11 -6.63 -4.40 6.82
N ARG A 12 -7.53 -4.82 7.72
CA ARG A 12 -7.90 -6.25 7.86
C ARG A 12 -8.54 -6.82 6.60
N PHE A 13 -9.47 -6.08 6.01
CA PHE A 13 -10.13 -6.49 4.77
C PHE A 13 -9.10 -6.67 3.63
N LEU A 14 -8.21 -5.71 3.45
CA LEU A 14 -7.20 -5.75 2.40
C LEU A 14 -6.17 -6.85 2.64
N ARG A 15 -5.70 -7.06 3.88
CA ARG A 15 -4.80 -8.17 4.20
C ARG A 15 -5.40 -9.52 3.75
N GLY A 16 -6.68 -9.76 4.02
CA GLY A 16 -7.35 -11.00 3.60
C GLY A 16 -7.55 -11.15 2.09
N ARG A 17 -7.30 -10.10 1.29
CA ARG A 17 -7.62 -10.08 -0.15
C ARG A 17 -6.43 -9.79 -1.06
N ALA A 18 -5.41 -9.11 -0.55
CA ALA A 18 -4.28 -8.63 -1.31
C ALA A 18 -2.97 -9.35 -0.97
N ASP A 19 -2.85 -9.96 0.21
CA ASP A 19 -1.65 -10.70 0.58
C ASP A 19 -1.31 -11.80 -0.45
N GLY A 20 -0.04 -11.85 -0.86
CA GLY A 20 0.47 -12.77 -1.87
C GLY A 20 0.15 -12.38 -3.33
N HIS A 21 -0.58 -11.29 -3.58
CA HIS A 21 -0.84 -10.81 -4.93
C HIS A 21 0.26 -9.87 -5.44
N ALA A 22 0.58 -9.99 -6.74
CA ALA A 22 1.52 -9.12 -7.41
C ALA A 22 0.86 -7.80 -7.86
N VAL A 23 1.59 -6.69 -7.71
CA VAL A 23 1.19 -5.38 -8.24
C VAL A 23 1.55 -5.33 -9.72
N THR A 24 0.55 -5.33 -10.60
CA THR A 24 0.79 -5.32 -12.06
C THR A 24 0.86 -3.91 -12.64
N GLU A 25 0.19 -2.94 -12.01
CA GLU A 25 0.09 -1.56 -12.47
C GLU A 25 -0.22 -0.64 -11.29
N VAL A 26 0.25 0.61 -11.36
CA VAL A 26 -0.10 1.68 -10.42
C VAL A 26 -0.52 2.92 -11.21
N SER A 27 -1.73 3.42 -10.95
CA SER A 27 -2.27 4.63 -11.57
C SER A 27 -2.66 5.66 -10.51
N ILE A 28 -2.30 6.92 -10.72
CA ILE A 28 -2.60 8.01 -9.79
C ILE A 28 -3.96 8.62 -10.10
N GLY A 29 -4.98 8.26 -9.32
CA GLY A 29 -6.35 8.76 -9.51
C GLY A 29 -6.56 10.21 -9.08
N ALA A 30 -5.74 10.75 -8.17
CA ALA A 30 -5.83 12.13 -7.69
C ALA A 30 -4.45 12.68 -7.32
N ILE A 31 -3.84 13.48 -8.21
CA ILE A 31 -2.48 14.00 -8.02
C ILE A 31 -2.32 14.89 -6.77
N SER A 32 -3.40 15.55 -6.33
CA SER A 32 -3.40 16.38 -5.12
C SER A 32 -3.22 15.59 -3.81
N ALA A 33 -3.46 14.27 -3.85
CA ALA A 33 -3.20 13.37 -2.73
C ALA A 33 -1.71 13.05 -2.57
N LEU A 34 -0.91 13.17 -3.64
CA LEU A 34 0.52 12.96 -3.56
C LEU A 34 1.20 14.13 -2.84
N LYS A 35 2.02 13.80 -1.86
CA LYS A 35 2.94 14.73 -1.17
C LYS A 35 4.36 14.47 -1.65
N THR A 36 5.36 15.00 -0.98
CA THR A 36 6.74 14.60 -1.26
C THR A 36 6.84 13.08 -1.07
N PHE A 37 7.09 12.35 -2.16
CA PHE A 37 7.20 10.90 -2.18
C PHE A 37 8.55 10.49 -2.75
N THR A 38 9.16 9.49 -2.15
CA THR A 38 10.29 8.72 -2.69
C THR A 38 10.28 7.36 -1.98
N PRO A 39 10.42 6.23 -2.68
CA PRO A 39 10.52 6.07 -4.14
C PRO A 39 9.24 6.47 -4.91
N PRO A 40 9.27 6.54 -6.26
CA PRO A 40 8.07 6.84 -7.04
C PRO A 40 7.03 5.69 -6.96
N PRO A 41 5.72 5.97 -7.15
CA PRO A 41 4.66 4.97 -7.00
C PRO A 41 4.78 3.75 -7.93
N ASP A 42 5.37 3.92 -9.12
CA ASP A 42 5.62 2.85 -10.08
C ASP A 42 6.70 1.86 -9.60
N ALA A 43 7.49 2.19 -8.58
CA ALA A 43 8.43 1.26 -7.95
C ALA A 43 7.75 0.05 -7.27
N LEU A 44 6.44 0.13 -7.04
CA LEU A 44 5.65 -0.99 -6.52
C LEU A 44 5.39 -2.07 -7.59
N VAL A 45 5.45 -1.72 -8.88
CA VAL A 45 5.11 -2.63 -9.98
C VAL A 45 6.08 -3.81 -10.03
N GLY A 46 5.52 -5.01 -10.17
CA GLY A 46 6.26 -6.27 -10.12
C GLY A 46 6.54 -6.77 -8.70
N GLY A 47 6.31 -5.96 -7.67
CA GLY A 47 6.39 -6.38 -6.28
C GLY A 47 5.17 -7.21 -5.85
N THR A 48 5.32 -7.95 -4.75
CA THR A 48 4.25 -8.75 -4.14
C THR A 48 3.80 -8.10 -2.85
N VAL A 49 2.49 -7.92 -2.68
CA VAL A 49 1.92 -7.46 -1.40
C VAL A 49 2.14 -8.54 -0.35
N VAL A 50 2.73 -8.17 0.79
CA VAL A 50 3.11 -9.10 1.88
C VAL A 50 2.48 -8.73 3.23
N ASP A 51 1.93 -7.53 3.36
CA ASP A 51 1.09 -7.14 4.49
C ASP A 51 0.30 -5.86 4.18
N VAL A 52 -0.74 -5.59 4.96
CA VAL A 52 -1.44 -4.30 5.02
C VAL A 52 -1.61 -3.89 6.47
N GLN A 53 -0.98 -2.79 6.87
CA GLN A 53 -0.98 -2.29 8.23
C GLN A 53 -1.61 -0.90 8.31
N ARG A 54 -1.68 -0.35 9.53
CA ARG A 54 -2.00 1.04 9.75
C ARG A 54 -1.06 1.70 10.74
N HIS A 55 -0.78 2.97 10.51
CA HIS A 55 -0.06 3.86 11.41
C HIS A 55 -1.01 4.98 11.82
N GLY A 56 -1.72 4.80 12.93
CA GLY A 56 -2.83 5.68 13.29
C GLY A 56 -3.90 5.68 12.20
N LYS A 57 -4.10 6.82 11.55
CA LYS A 57 -5.09 7.00 10.46
C LYS A 57 -4.54 6.72 9.05
N TRP A 58 -3.27 6.36 8.94
CA TRP A 58 -2.62 6.06 7.67
C TRP A 58 -2.67 4.57 7.40
N LEU A 59 -3.05 4.19 6.18
CA LEU A 59 -2.95 2.82 5.69
C LEU A 59 -1.54 2.62 5.10
N ASP A 60 -0.93 1.48 5.36
CA ASP A 60 0.41 1.11 4.91
C ASP A 60 0.33 -0.22 4.15
N LEU A 61 0.79 -0.24 2.90
CA LEU A 61 0.80 -1.40 2.02
C LEU A 61 2.23 -1.88 1.87
N MET A 62 2.57 -2.98 2.54
CA MET A 62 3.93 -3.50 2.48
C MET A 62 4.09 -4.38 1.24
N VAL A 63 5.05 -4.02 0.39
CA VAL A 63 5.33 -4.69 -0.88
C VAL A 63 6.76 -5.19 -0.91
N ALA A 64 6.95 -6.50 -1.05
CA ALA A 64 8.24 -7.08 -1.33
C ALA A 64 8.58 -6.85 -2.80
N THR A 65 9.58 -6.02 -3.06
CA THR A 65 10.04 -5.73 -4.42
C THR A 65 10.85 -6.89 -5.00
N PRO A 66 11.03 -6.94 -6.34
CA PRO A 66 11.90 -7.94 -6.97
C PRO A 66 13.36 -7.90 -6.49
N THR A 67 13.83 -6.77 -5.96
CA THR A 67 15.18 -6.63 -5.39
C THR A 67 15.27 -7.17 -3.96
N GLY A 68 14.14 -7.54 -3.35
CA GLY A 68 14.04 -8.10 -2.00
C GLY A 68 13.89 -7.05 -0.89
N GLU A 69 13.94 -5.76 -1.21
CA GLU A 69 13.71 -4.69 -0.24
C GLU A 69 12.20 -4.43 -0.06
N PRO A 70 11.70 -4.31 1.18
CA PRO A 70 10.31 -3.95 1.41
C PRO A 70 10.07 -2.47 1.11
N LEU A 71 8.98 -2.18 0.39
CA LEU A 71 8.43 -0.85 0.20
C LEU A 71 7.15 -0.69 1.01
N HIS A 72 6.93 0.52 1.52
CA HIS A 72 5.80 0.94 2.36
C HIS A 72 5.13 2.17 1.75
#